data_AF-A0A4Q5T663-F1
#
_entry.id   AF-A0A4Q5T663-F1
#
_cell.length_a   1.000
_cell.length_b   1.000
_cell.length_c   1.000
_cell.angle_alpha   90.00
_cell.angle_beta   90.00
_cell.angle_gamma   90.00
#
_symmetry.space_group_name_H-M   'P 1'
#
loop_
_entity.id
_entity.type
_entity.pdbx_description
1 polymer ?
#
loop_
_entity_poly.entity_id
_entity_poly.type
_entity_poly.pdbx_seq_one_letter_code
_entity_poly.pdbx_strand_id
1 'polypeptide(L)'
;MHLAKPTTAVLKRTLGLIAATSIASFSFAQENSPYSRYGIGDIAPNQNMVNRAMGGVSAGYSDYQSINFINPASLGNLKSTVFDLGASIDVRNLKSNISPEKYKSVNTFISYLQIGFPIASQKFQRKGNSWGVSFGLRPVTRINYKVENFSRISG
;
A
#
# COMPACT_ATOMS: atom_id res chain seq x y z
N MET A 1 1.50 -52.13 6.84
CA MET A 1 1.96 -50.75 7.12
C MET A 1 1.63 -49.90 5.90
N HIS A 2 0.56 -49.10 5.94
CA HIS A 2 0.09 -48.31 4.80
C HIS A 2 0.86 -46.98 4.78
N LEU A 3 1.65 -46.73 3.73
CA LEU A 3 2.45 -45.51 3.56
C LEU A 3 1.50 -44.29 3.44
N ALA A 4 1.63 -43.33 4.35
CA ALA A 4 0.97 -42.04 4.25
C ALA A 4 1.46 -41.30 2.99
N LYS A 5 0.55 -41.04 2.03
CA LYS A 5 0.86 -40.27 0.82
C LYS A 5 1.32 -38.85 1.21
N PRO A 6 2.34 -38.29 0.53
CA PRO A 6 2.96 -37.03 0.94
C PRO A 6 1.99 -35.86 0.75
N THR A 7 1.55 -35.28 1.87
CA THR A 7 0.68 -34.09 1.97
C THR A 7 1.26 -32.83 1.29
N THR A 8 2.57 -32.83 1.03
CA THR A 8 3.29 -31.73 0.38
C THR A 8 2.87 -31.51 -1.09
N ALA A 9 2.46 -32.57 -1.81
CA ALA A 9 2.01 -32.44 -3.19
C ALA A 9 0.62 -31.79 -3.30
N VAL A 10 -0.26 -32.07 -2.33
CA VAL A 10 -1.58 -31.44 -2.24
C VAL A 10 -1.44 -29.96 -1.88
N LEU A 11 -0.57 -29.63 -0.92
CA LEU A 11 -0.29 -28.24 -0.52
C LEU A 11 0.28 -27.38 -1.66
N LYS A 12 1.22 -27.92 -2.44
CA LYS A 12 1.77 -27.22 -3.61
C LYS A 12 0.71 -26.96 -4.69
N ARG A 13 -0.19 -27.93 -4.91
CA ARG A 13 -1.31 -27.77 -5.86
C ARG A 13 -2.34 -26.75 -5.39
N THR A 14 -2.69 -26.75 -4.11
CA THR A 14 -3.66 -25.78 -3.57
C THR A 14 -3.11 -24.36 -3.56
N LEU A 15 -1.84 -24.16 -3.20
CA LEU A 15 -1.17 -22.85 -3.31
C LEU A 15 -1.12 -22.34 -4.75
N GLY A 16 -0.79 -23.19 -5.72
CA GLY A 16 -0.78 -22.82 -7.14
C GLY A 16 -2.15 -22.40 -7.65
N LEU A 17 -3.21 -23.07 -7.20
CA LEU A 17 -4.58 -22.76 -7.61
C LEU A 17 -5.07 -21.42 -7.03
N ILE A 18 -4.74 -21.12 -5.77
CA ILE A 18 -5.05 -19.83 -5.11
C ILE A 18 -4.30 -18.67 -5.79
N ALA A 19 -3.03 -18.89 -6.16
CA ALA A 19 -2.27 -17.88 -6.89
C ALA A 19 -2.87 -17.59 -8.28
N ALA A 20 -3.31 -18.62 -9.00
CA ALA A 20 -3.91 -18.48 -10.33
C ALA A 20 -5.26 -17.74 -10.29
N THR A 21 -6.13 -18.03 -9.32
CA THR A 21 -7.43 -17.35 -9.20
C THR A 21 -7.30 -15.90 -8.73
N SER A 22 -6.26 -15.59 -7.94
CA SER A 22 -5.97 -14.21 -7.53
C SER A 22 -5.53 -13.32 -8.69
N ILE A 23 -4.82 -13.88 -9.69
CA ILE A 23 -4.37 -13.15 -10.88
C ILE A 23 -5.53 -12.85 -11.86
N ALA A 24 -6.58 -13.68 -11.87
CA ALA A 24 -7.70 -13.54 -12.80
C ALA A 24 -8.71 -12.43 -12.44
N SER A 25 -8.60 -11.82 -11.25
CA SER A 25 -9.54 -10.78 -10.80
C SER A 25 -9.09 -9.39 -11.23
N PHE A 26 -9.32 -9.02 -12.49
CA PHE A 26 -9.26 -7.61 -12.91
C PHE A 26 -10.59 -6.93 -12.60
N SER A 27 -10.61 -6.09 -11.56
CA SER A 27 -11.75 -5.21 -11.26
C SER A 27 -11.52 -3.83 -11.88
N PHE A 28 -12.46 -3.35 -12.68
CA PHE A 28 -12.46 -1.99 -13.20
C PHE A 28 -13.20 -1.08 -12.22
N ALA A 29 -12.47 -0.44 -11.30
CA ALA A 29 -13.04 0.63 -10.48
C ALA A 29 -13.22 1.89 -11.34
N GLN A 30 -14.46 2.35 -11.53
CA GLN A 30 -14.72 3.69 -12.08
C GLN A 30 -14.39 4.73 -11.01
N GLU A 31 -13.27 5.42 -11.19
CA GLU A 31 -12.86 6.55 -10.35
C GLU A 31 -13.34 7.86 -11.00
N ASN A 32 -14.05 8.67 -10.20
CA ASN A 32 -14.49 10.00 -10.59
C ASN A 32 -13.85 11.05 -9.67
N SER A 33 -12.52 11.13 -9.64
CA SER A 33 -11.81 12.18 -8.90
C SER A 33 -11.67 13.43 -9.78
N PRO A 34 -12.13 14.62 -9.31
CA PRO A 34 -11.99 15.87 -10.07
C PRO A 34 -10.54 16.19 -10.46
N TYR A 35 -9.56 15.81 -9.64
CA TYR A 35 -8.14 16.07 -9.88
C TYR A 35 -7.49 15.10 -10.87
N SER A 36 -7.93 13.83 -10.94
CA SER A 36 -7.51 12.93 -12.02
C SER A 36 -8.06 13.33 -13.38
N ARG A 37 -9.24 13.98 -13.43
CA ARG A 37 -9.83 14.48 -14.69
C ARG A 37 -8.95 15.51 -15.41
N TYR A 38 -8.17 16.30 -14.67
CA TYR A 38 -7.29 17.33 -15.21
C TYR A 38 -5.81 16.88 -15.33
N GLY A 39 -5.49 15.60 -15.08
CA GLY A 39 -4.15 15.05 -15.30
C GLY A 39 -3.12 15.31 -14.20
N ILE A 40 -3.45 16.07 -13.15
CA ILE A 40 -2.58 16.25 -11.97
C ILE A 40 -2.63 15.00 -11.07
N GLY A 41 -3.80 14.35 -11.01
CA GLY A 41 -4.04 13.19 -10.18
C GLY A 41 -4.30 13.54 -8.71
N ASP A 42 -4.70 12.52 -7.94
CA ASP A 42 -4.86 12.61 -6.49
C ASP A 42 -3.53 12.36 -5.78
N ILE A 43 -3.21 13.22 -4.80
CA ILE A 43 -2.04 13.05 -3.93
C ILE A 43 -2.21 11.80 -3.08
N ALA A 44 -1.23 10.90 -3.13
CA ALA A 44 -1.19 9.73 -2.26
C ALA A 44 -0.78 10.15 -0.83
N PRO A 45 -1.39 9.58 0.23
CA PRO A 45 -1.02 9.95 1.58
C PRO A 45 0.44 9.58 1.87
N ASN A 46 1.22 10.57 2.30
CA ASN A 46 2.66 10.45 2.54
C ASN A 46 2.99 9.89 3.94
N GLN A 47 2.23 8.90 4.41
CA GLN A 47 2.39 8.34 5.76
C GLN A 47 2.36 6.80 5.72
N ASN A 48 3.10 6.14 6.62
CA ASN A 48 2.97 4.69 6.83
C ASN A 48 1.60 4.38 7.46
N MET A 49 1.12 3.14 7.29
CA MET A 49 -0.22 2.75 7.76
C MET A 49 -0.43 3.00 9.26
N VAL A 50 0.59 2.73 10.08
CA VAL A 50 0.51 2.94 11.53
C VAL A 50 0.34 4.42 11.87
N ASN A 51 1.10 5.31 11.24
CA ASN A 51 0.97 6.75 11.49
C ASN A 51 -0.39 7.27 11.01
N ARG A 52 -0.91 6.76 9.87
CA ARG A 52 -2.27 7.09 9.41
C ARG A 52 -3.33 6.66 10.43
N ALA A 53 -3.21 5.45 10.97
CA ALA A 53 -4.12 4.93 12.00
C ALA A 53 -4.08 5.77 13.29
N MET A 54 -2.92 6.38 13.59
CA MET A 54 -2.76 7.32 14.71
C MET A 54 -3.16 8.77 14.36
N GLY A 55 -3.86 9.02 13.26
CA GLY A 55 -4.27 10.37 12.86
C GLY A 55 -3.12 11.25 12.33
N GLY A 56 -2.01 10.65 11.90
CA GLY A 56 -0.87 11.33 11.28
C GLY A 56 0.30 11.64 12.23
N VAL A 57 0.24 11.18 13.48
CA VAL A 57 1.34 11.33 14.43
C VAL A 57 2.55 10.52 13.95
N SER A 58 3.69 11.20 13.77
CA SER A 58 4.87 10.60 13.13
C SER A 58 6.20 11.09 13.67
N ALA A 59 6.29 12.33 14.16
CA ALA A 59 7.54 12.89 14.65
C ALA A 59 8.12 12.12 15.85
N GLY A 60 7.29 11.78 16.83
CA GLY A 60 7.71 11.03 18.03
C GLY A 60 7.55 9.51 17.93
N TYR A 61 7.01 9.01 16.82
CA TYR A 61 6.74 7.58 16.69
C TYR A 61 7.98 6.83 16.21
N SER A 62 8.42 5.86 17.02
CA SER A 62 9.55 5.00 16.73
C SER A 62 9.25 3.60 17.23
N ASP A 63 9.40 2.62 16.34
CA ASP A 63 9.08 1.22 16.61
C ASP A 63 10.13 0.31 15.96
N TYR A 64 10.28 -0.89 16.49
CA TYR A 64 11.28 -1.86 16.04
C TYR A 64 10.78 -2.74 14.89
N GLN A 65 9.46 -2.75 14.61
CA GLN A 65 8.83 -3.57 13.55
C GLN A 65 8.19 -2.75 12.42
N SER A 66 8.18 -1.42 12.52
CA SER A 66 7.58 -0.56 11.50
C SER A 66 8.56 0.49 11.00
N ILE A 67 8.47 0.80 9.71
CA ILE A 67 9.33 1.77 9.05
C ILE A 67 8.58 3.10 9.01
N ASN A 68 9.00 4.04 9.86
CA ASN A 68 8.51 5.41 9.82
C ASN A 68 9.43 6.24 8.91
N PHE A 69 9.08 6.28 7.63
CA PHE A 69 9.80 7.05 6.60
C PHE A 69 9.58 8.56 6.67
N ILE A 70 8.68 9.05 7.54
CA ILE A 70 8.47 10.48 7.74
C ILE A 70 9.53 11.05 8.67
N ASN A 71 9.94 10.26 9.67
CA ASN A 71 11.02 10.61 10.59
C ASN A 71 12.22 9.65 10.39
N PRO A 72 13.22 10.00 9.57
CA PRO A 72 14.40 9.15 9.36
C PRO A 72 15.16 8.79 10.66
N ALA A 73 15.08 9.62 11.70
CA ALA A 73 15.75 9.34 12.98
C ALA A 73 15.18 8.09 13.68
N SER A 74 13.90 7.74 13.45
CA SER A 74 13.30 6.54 14.05
C SER A 74 13.86 5.24 13.46
N LEU A 75 14.49 5.27 12.28
CA LEU A 75 15.10 4.08 11.67
C LEU A 75 16.23 3.49 12.51
N GLY A 76 16.88 4.31 13.35
CA GLY A 76 17.85 3.82 14.32
C GLY A 76 17.25 2.83 15.32
N ASN A 77 15.94 2.82 15.55
CA ASN A 77 15.30 1.90 16.50
C ASN A 77 14.94 0.53 15.90
N LEU A 78 15.22 0.32 14.60
CA LEU A 78 15.05 -0.99 13.97
C LEU A 78 15.99 -2.01 14.62
N LYS A 79 15.44 -3.16 15.01
CA LYS A 79 16.21 -4.27 15.62
C LYS A 79 16.42 -5.44 14.66
N SER A 80 15.56 -5.57 13.65
CA SER A 80 15.63 -6.63 12.64
C SER A 80 15.31 -6.04 11.26
N THR A 81 15.62 -6.79 10.21
CA THR A 81 15.23 -6.41 8.84
C THR A 81 13.72 -6.46 8.73
N VAL A 82 13.09 -5.34 8.36
CA VAL A 82 11.64 -5.20 8.24
C VAL A 82 11.27 -5.12 6.77
N PHE A 83 10.31 -5.93 6.34
CA PHE A 83 9.67 -5.84 5.04
C PHE A 83 8.27 -5.25 5.25
N ASP A 84 8.01 -4.09 4.68
CA ASP A 84 6.79 -3.33 4.92
C ASP A 84 6.05 -3.07 3.59
N LEU A 85 4.81 -3.56 3.52
CA LEU A 85 3.92 -3.44 2.36
C LEU A 85 2.62 -2.80 2.82
N GLY A 86 2.28 -1.64 2.25
CA GLY A 86 1.04 -0.95 2.52
C GLY A 86 0.09 -1.05 1.34
N ALA A 87 -1.14 -1.49 1.58
CA ALA A 87 -2.27 -1.37 0.65
C ALA A 87 -3.38 -0.54 1.31
N SER A 88 -4.14 0.21 0.51
CA SER A 88 -5.20 1.07 1.04
C SER A 88 -6.39 1.11 0.10
N ILE A 89 -7.55 1.33 0.71
CA ILE A 89 -8.83 1.51 0.02
C ILE A 89 -9.39 2.87 0.42
N ASP A 90 -9.49 3.78 -0.53
CA ASP A 90 -10.07 5.10 -0.36
C ASP A 90 -11.54 5.06 -0.83
N VAL A 91 -12.47 5.29 0.09
CA VAL A 91 -13.91 5.41 -0.23
C VAL A 91 -14.32 6.87 -0.08
N ARG A 92 -14.81 7.48 -1.17
CA ARG A 92 -15.23 8.89 -1.22
C ARG A 92 -16.68 8.99 -1.66
N ASN A 93 -17.45 9.80 -0.95
CA ASN A 93 -18.82 10.14 -1.33
C ASN A 93 -18.81 11.56 -1.91
N LEU A 94 -19.02 11.66 -3.21
CA LEU A 94 -19.06 12.92 -3.96
C LEU A 94 -20.51 13.38 -4.09
N LYS A 95 -20.74 14.67 -3.91
CA LYS A 95 -22.04 15.31 -4.09
C LYS A 95 -21.91 16.38 -5.15
N SER A 96 -22.82 16.38 -6.13
CA SER A 96 -22.91 17.48 -7.09
C SER A 96 -23.65 18.66 -6.45
N ASN A 97 -23.22 19.88 -6.79
CA ASN A 97 -23.90 21.10 -6.34
C ASN A 97 -25.04 21.52 -7.28
N ILE A 98 -25.14 20.87 -8.45
CA ILE A 98 -26.08 21.20 -9.54
C ILE A 98 -27.24 20.19 -9.59
N SER A 99 -26.98 18.93 -9.19
CA SER A 99 -27.99 17.87 -9.05
C SER A 99 -27.76 17.15 -7.71
N PRO A 100 -28.80 16.77 -6.95
CA PRO A 100 -28.67 16.10 -5.63
C PRO A 100 -28.11 14.66 -5.70
N GLU A 101 -27.56 14.26 -6.84
CA GLU A 101 -26.94 12.96 -7.05
C GLU A 101 -25.69 12.77 -6.18
N LYS A 102 -25.63 11.61 -5.51
CA LYS A 102 -24.51 11.15 -4.71
C LYS A 102 -23.76 10.08 -5.50
N TYR A 103 -22.48 10.30 -5.75
CA TYR A 103 -21.61 9.31 -6.39
C TYR A 103 -20.65 8.73 -5.36
N LYS A 104 -20.59 7.39 -5.30
CA LYS A 104 -19.62 6.68 -4.46
C LYS A 104 -18.43 6.28 -5.32
N SER A 105 -17.25 6.79 -4.97
CA SER A 105 -15.98 6.42 -5.60
C SER A 105 -15.22 5.51 -4.64
N VAL A 106 -14.82 4.33 -5.11
CA VAL A 106 -14.00 3.38 -4.34
C VAL A 106 -12.71 3.15 -5.11
N ASN A 107 -11.57 3.43 -4.49
CA ASN A 107 -10.25 3.30 -5.09
C ASN A 107 -9.38 2.38 -4.22
N THR A 108 -8.76 1.36 -4.82
CA THR A 108 -7.86 0.44 -4.13
C THR A 108 -6.48 0.55 -4.76
N PHE A 109 -5.46 0.76 -3.94
CA PHE A 109 -4.09 0.93 -4.43
C PHE A 109 -3.06 0.43 -3.43
N ILE A 110 -1.87 0.14 -3.94
CA ILE A 110 -0.69 -0.12 -3.12
C ILE A 110 -0.12 1.25 -2.70
N SER A 111 -0.05 1.48 -1.40
CA SER A 111 0.45 2.72 -0.79
C SER A 111 1.97 2.82 -0.85
N TYR A 112 2.68 1.74 -0.54
CA TYR A 112 4.14 1.70 -0.54
C TYR A 112 4.64 0.25 -0.44
N LEU A 113 5.88 0.04 -0.87
CA LEU A 113 6.64 -1.19 -0.66
C LEU A 113 8.05 -0.79 -0.21
N GLN A 114 8.48 -1.25 0.95
CA GLN A 114 9.71 -0.80 1.58
C GLN A 114 10.40 -1.92 2.36
N ILE A 115 11.71 -1.79 2.50
CA ILE A 115 12.55 -2.70 3.27
C ILE A 115 13.50 -1.86 4.13
N GLY A 116 13.59 -2.18 5.41
CA GLY A 116 14.42 -1.51 6.41
C GLY A 116 15.46 -2.45 6.99
N PHE A 117 16.70 -1.99 7.12
CA PHE A 117 17.84 -2.76 7.61
C PHE A 117 18.46 -2.06 8.83
N PRO A 118 18.63 -2.78 9.95
CA PRO A 118 19.48 -2.32 11.04
C PRO A 118 20.94 -2.58 10.65
N ILE A 119 21.70 -1.52 10.37
CA ILE A 119 23.11 -1.64 9.97
C ILE A 119 24.06 -1.59 11.17
N ALA A 120 23.59 -1.15 12.35
CA ALA A 120 24.39 -1.13 13.56
C ALA A 120 24.64 -2.54 14.10
N SER A 121 25.91 -2.87 14.39
CA SER A 121 26.27 -4.10 15.08
C SER A 121 25.66 -4.16 16.48
N GLN A 122 25.32 -5.36 16.97
CA GLN A 122 24.75 -5.57 18.30
C GLN A 122 25.56 -4.91 19.43
N LYS A 123 26.89 -4.87 19.31
CA LYS A 123 27.76 -4.20 20.30
C LYS A 123 27.64 -2.67 20.27
N PHE A 124 27.40 -2.10 19.09
CA PHE A 124 27.19 -0.65 18.90
C PHE A 124 25.81 -0.25 19.42
N GLN A 125 24.77 -1.04 19.12
CA GLN A 125 23.42 -0.87 19.67
C GLN A 125 23.41 -0.93 21.20
N ARG A 126 24.16 -1.87 21.81
CA ARG A 126 24.32 -1.97 23.27
C ARG A 126 25.02 -0.76 23.91
N LYS A 127 25.81 0.00 23.15
CA LYS A 127 26.44 1.25 23.60
C LYS A 127 25.54 2.48 23.44
N GLY A 128 24.28 2.28 23.05
CA GLY A 128 23.30 3.36 22.84
C GLY A 128 23.31 3.96 21.44
N ASN A 129 24.15 3.46 20.52
CA ASN A 129 24.22 3.96 19.16
C ASN A 129 23.59 2.96 18.19
N SER A 130 22.61 3.40 17.44
CA SER A 130 21.91 2.54 16.50
C SER A 130 21.65 3.26 15.19
N TRP A 131 21.96 2.56 14.10
CA TRP A 131 21.88 3.05 12.73
C TRP A 131 20.97 2.11 11.96
N GLY A 132 20.03 2.69 11.22
CA GLY A 132 19.13 1.96 10.33
C GLY A 132 18.99 2.70 9.01
N VAL A 133 18.79 1.93 7.95
CA VAL A 133 18.57 2.45 6.59
C VAL A 133 17.32 1.78 6.04
N SER A 134 16.49 2.52 5.33
CA SER A 134 15.35 1.96 4.61
C SER A 134 15.35 2.39 3.16
N PHE A 135 14.95 1.48 2.28
CA PHE A 135 14.70 1.77 0.87
C PHE A 135 13.32 1.28 0.47
N GLY A 136 12.69 1.94 -0.50
CA GLY A 136 11.35 1.56 -0.93
C GLY A 136 10.80 2.41 -2.06
N LEU A 137 9.67 1.96 -2.58
CA LEU A 137 8.89 2.61 -3.62
C LEU A 137 7.60 3.14 -2.99
N ARG A 138 7.30 4.42 -3.25
CA ARG A 138 6.06 5.06 -2.82
C ARG A 138 5.54 5.97 -3.93
N PRO A 139 4.35 5.70 -4.49
CA PRO A 139 3.71 6.62 -5.44
C PRO A 139 3.40 7.96 -4.76
N VAL A 140 3.66 9.08 -5.45
CA VAL A 140 3.39 10.43 -4.92
C VAL A 140 2.02 10.94 -5.41
N THR A 141 1.76 10.79 -6.70
CA THR A 141 0.51 11.16 -7.36
C THR A 141 -0.08 9.96 -8.08
N ARG A 142 -1.40 9.97 -8.27
CA ARG A 142 -2.14 8.89 -8.93
C ARG A 142 -3.18 9.49 -9.85
N ILE A 143 -3.20 9.04 -11.09
CA ILE A 143 -4.22 9.42 -12.04
C ILE A 143 -5.02 8.16 -12.32
N ASN A 144 -6.23 8.03 -11.76
CA ASN A 144 -7.19 7.08 -12.30
C ASN A 144 -8.44 7.84 -12.71
N TYR A 145 -8.56 8.07 -14.00
CA TYR A 145 -9.74 8.62 -14.64
C TYR A 145 -9.91 7.90 -15.97
N LYS A 146 -11.02 7.19 -16.14
CA LYS A 146 -11.39 6.56 -17.42
C LYS A 146 -12.87 6.79 -17.66
N VAL A 147 -13.19 7.85 -18.40
CA VAL A 147 -14.52 8.07 -18.96
C VAL A 147 -14.50 7.56 -20.39
N GLU A 148 -15.09 6.39 -20.61
CA GLU A 148 -15.33 5.87 -21.95
C GLU A 148 -16.65 6.46 -22.46
N ASN A 149 -16.56 7.46 -23.35
CA ASN A 149 -17.73 7.98 -24.06
C ASN A 149 -17.97 7.12 -25.31
N PHE A 150 -18.88 6.17 -25.21
CA PHE A 150 -19.38 5.42 -26.37
C PHE A 150 -20.42 6.26 -27.13
N SER A 151 -19.96 7.29 -27.85
CA SER A 151 -20.83 7.98 -28.81
C SER A 151 -20.88 7.17 -30.11
N ARG A 152 -22.08 6.80 -30.57
CA ARG A 152 -22.26 6.38 -31.96
C ARG A 152 -21.94 7.57 -32.86
N ILE A 153 -20.92 7.42 -33.70
CA ILE A 153 -20.61 8.39 -34.76
C ILE A 153 -21.68 8.15 -35.83
N SER A 154 -22.53 9.15 -36.08
CA SER A 154 -23.48 9.10 -37.18
C SER A 154 -22.69 9.11 -38.49
N GLY A 155 -22.88 8.07 -39.31
CA GLY A 155 -22.45 8.06 -40.71
C GLY A 155 -23.38 8.88 -41.58
#